data_AF-A0A1I7FMM2-F1
#
_entry.id   AF-A0A1I7FMM2-F1
#
_cell.length_a   1.000
_cell.length_b   1.000
_cell.length_c   1.000
_cell.angle_alpha   90.00
_cell.angle_beta   90.00
_cell.angle_gamma   90.00
#
_symmetry.space_group_name_H-M   'P 1'
#
loop_
_entity.id
_entity.type
_entity.pdbx_description
1 polymer ?
#
loop_
_entity_poly.entity_id
_entity_poly.type
_entity_poly.pdbx_seq_one_letter_code
_entity_poly.pdbx_strand_id
1 'polypeptide(L)'
;MKRSGRIVGLTLLIVMLATMFSFGAETFRITNTEPKNGAENTTKDNMCVKVFFNKPVGNDRSKAANKDAFRITNESGKEFPTRIIYSSKNSKYALIIIDTTKVAQTGKGAIQDNTKYTCTISGDFRANDGEKLGKDTKITFKTMNQKVYTIGYTVMMFLMFGGMMVFSTTQMKKKDEEKKDEELIHEKTFNPYKEAKKTGKSVEQVLKEHDAELEKARKKEAKKNRRRGISPEDTEDRRHGNAYRVSRPRPIREAGSTFRTGRKAQYEAKAAEEAAKRAELKATNYGKNPKAKKK
;
A
#
# COMPACT_ATOMS: atom_id res chain seq x y z
N MET A 1 -77.35 -45.46 -25.31
CA MET A 1 -76.32 -45.42 -24.24
C MET A 1 -76.98 -45.16 -22.91
N LYS A 2 -76.73 -46.01 -21.90
CA LYS A 2 -77.23 -45.82 -20.52
C LYS A 2 -76.67 -44.51 -19.95
N ARG A 3 -77.42 -43.79 -19.11
CA ARG A 3 -77.05 -42.46 -18.56
C ARG A 3 -75.64 -42.44 -17.94
N SER A 4 -75.25 -43.55 -17.32
CA SER A 4 -73.92 -43.78 -16.75
C SER A 4 -72.78 -43.73 -17.78
N GLY A 5 -72.97 -44.25 -18.99
CA GLY A 5 -71.95 -44.21 -20.04
C GLY A 5 -71.72 -42.80 -20.60
N ARG A 6 -72.74 -41.94 -20.60
CA ARG A 6 -72.61 -40.54 -21.01
C ARG A 6 -71.82 -39.72 -19.98
N ILE A 7 -72.06 -39.96 -18.69
CA ILE A 7 -71.35 -39.28 -17.59
C ILE A 7 -69.87 -39.66 -17.60
N VAL A 8 -69.55 -40.96 -17.72
CA VAL A 8 -68.16 -41.43 -17.77
C VAL A 8 -67.43 -40.92 -19.01
N GLY A 9 -68.08 -40.90 -20.18
CA GLY A 9 -67.48 -40.32 -21.38
C GLY A 9 -67.20 -38.82 -21.25
N LEU A 10 -68.10 -38.07 -20.62
CA LEU A 10 -67.96 -36.63 -20.43
C LEU A 10 -66.87 -36.28 -19.40
N THR A 11 -66.78 -37.02 -18.29
CA THR A 11 -65.70 -36.81 -17.30
C THR A 11 -64.33 -37.13 -17.88
N LEU A 12 -64.22 -38.19 -18.67
CA LEU A 12 -62.96 -38.58 -19.31
C LEU A 12 -62.54 -37.56 -20.39
N LEU A 13 -63.50 -36.98 -21.10
CA LEU A 13 -63.27 -35.89 -22.06
C LEU A 13 -62.87 -34.58 -21.36
N ILE A 14 -63.46 -34.24 -20.21
CA ILE A 14 -63.05 -33.08 -19.41
C ILE A 14 -61.63 -33.28 -18.85
N VAL A 15 -61.29 -34.47 -18.36
CA VAL A 15 -59.94 -34.79 -17.88
C VAL A 15 -58.92 -34.73 -19.02
N MET A 16 -59.25 -35.25 -20.21
CA MET A 16 -58.39 -35.13 -21.40
C MET A 16 -58.23 -33.68 -21.86
N LEU A 17 -59.29 -32.87 -21.87
CA LEU A 17 -59.20 -31.46 -22.22
C LEU A 17 -58.41 -30.65 -21.19
N ALA A 18 -58.53 -30.97 -19.90
CA ALA A 18 -57.76 -30.32 -18.83
C ALA A 18 -56.26 -30.68 -18.89
N THR A 19 -55.90 -31.90 -19.32
CA THR A 19 -54.49 -32.30 -19.47
C THR A 19 -53.85 -31.77 -20.76
N MET A 20 -54.64 -31.41 -21.79
CA MET A 20 -54.12 -30.78 -23.01
C MET A 20 -53.54 -29.38 -22.78
N PHE A 21 -53.93 -28.67 -21.71
CA PHE A 21 -53.38 -27.35 -21.35
C PHE A 21 -52.07 -27.38 -20.55
N SER A 22 -51.54 -28.57 -20.25
CA SER A 22 -50.33 -28.74 -19.44
C SER A 22 -49.02 -28.81 -20.24
N PHE A 23 -49.05 -28.54 -21.55
CA PHE A 23 -47.88 -28.65 -22.42
C PHE A 23 -47.31 -27.28 -22.84
N GLY A 24 -46.09 -27.00 -22.36
CA GLY A 24 -45.03 -26.39 -23.20
C GLY A 24 -44.67 -24.91 -23.02
N ALA A 25 -45.38 -24.13 -22.21
CA ALA A 25 -44.91 -22.77 -21.93
C ALA A 25 -43.75 -22.82 -20.93
N GLU A 26 -42.55 -22.40 -21.34
CA GLU A 26 -41.47 -22.18 -20.39
C GLU A 26 -41.95 -21.21 -19.30
N THR A 27 -41.86 -21.64 -18.04
CA THR A 27 -42.20 -20.80 -16.91
C THR A 27 -41.33 -19.55 -16.90
N PHE A 28 -41.95 -18.42 -16.57
CA PHE A 28 -41.26 -17.14 -16.49
C PHE A 28 -40.13 -17.22 -15.47
N ARG A 29 -38.90 -16.96 -15.94
CA ARG A 29 -37.68 -17.05 -15.12
C ARG A 29 -36.65 -16.02 -15.52
N ILE A 30 -35.78 -15.70 -14.56
CA ILE A 30 -34.55 -14.96 -14.79
C ILE A 30 -33.55 -15.93 -15.42
N THR A 31 -33.00 -15.57 -16.58
CA THR A 31 -32.03 -16.37 -17.33
C THR A 31 -30.60 -16.03 -16.93
N ASN A 32 -30.32 -14.76 -16.64
CA ASN A 32 -28.99 -14.32 -16.24
C ASN A 32 -29.07 -13.02 -15.42
N THR A 33 -28.04 -12.79 -14.61
CA THR A 33 -27.87 -11.54 -13.85
C THR A 33 -26.43 -11.07 -13.89
N GLU A 34 -26.24 -9.75 -13.98
CA GLU A 34 -24.93 -9.12 -13.77
C GLU A 34 -25.08 -8.01 -12.73
N PRO A 35 -24.34 -8.04 -11.62
CA PRO A 35 -23.40 -9.09 -11.21
C PRO A 35 -24.08 -10.45 -11.00
N LYS A 36 -23.30 -11.53 -11.18
CA LYS A 36 -23.75 -12.89 -10.81
C LYS A 36 -23.93 -12.98 -9.30
N ASN A 37 -24.80 -13.86 -8.84
CA ASN A 37 -24.95 -14.12 -7.41
C ASN A 37 -23.62 -14.60 -6.79
N GLY A 38 -23.19 -13.96 -5.71
CA GLY A 38 -21.90 -14.17 -5.05
C GLY A 38 -20.74 -13.39 -5.67
N ALA A 39 -20.97 -12.50 -6.63
CA ALA A 39 -19.87 -11.73 -7.24
C ALA A 39 -19.14 -10.84 -6.21
N GLU A 40 -17.83 -10.75 -6.35
CA GLU A 40 -16.98 -9.87 -5.55
C GLU A 40 -16.39 -8.74 -6.42
N ASN A 41 -15.80 -7.74 -5.78
CA ASN A 41 -15.10 -6.62 -6.42
C ASN A 41 -15.96 -5.82 -7.42
N THR A 42 -17.26 -5.67 -7.13
CA THR A 42 -18.16 -4.83 -7.94
C THR A 42 -17.90 -3.34 -7.68
N THR A 43 -17.92 -2.51 -8.72
CA THR A 43 -17.73 -1.05 -8.58
C THR A 43 -18.96 -0.41 -7.94
N LYS A 44 -18.76 0.46 -6.94
CA LYS A 44 -19.86 1.19 -6.25
C LYS A 44 -20.52 2.27 -7.11
N ASP A 45 -19.78 2.88 -8.04
CA ASP A 45 -20.21 4.10 -8.75
C ASP A 45 -21.33 3.85 -9.78
N ASN A 46 -21.46 2.60 -10.26
CA ASN A 46 -22.50 2.17 -11.18
C ASN A 46 -23.24 0.94 -10.62
N MET A 47 -23.64 1.01 -9.34
CA MET A 47 -24.28 -0.12 -8.69
C MET A 47 -25.67 -0.40 -9.31
N CYS A 48 -25.66 -1.37 -10.21
CA CYS A 48 -26.81 -1.82 -10.98
C CYS A 48 -26.81 -3.33 -11.06
N VAL A 49 -28.00 -3.90 -11.13
CA VAL A 49 -28.23 -5.31 -11.41
C VAL A 49 -28.94 -5.40 -12.76
N LYS A 50 -28.20 -5.88 -13.76
CA LYS A 50 -28.75 -6.25 -15.05
C LYS A 50 -29.47 -7.58 -14.88
N VAL A 51 -30.71 -7.63 -15.34
CA VAL A 51 -31.55 -8.82 -15.24
C VAL A 51 -32.02 -9.20 -16.64
N PHE A 52 -31.73 -10.42 -17.03
CA PHE A 52 -32.19 -11.01 -18.27
C PHE A 52 -33.29 -12.02 -17.96
N PHE A 53 -34.34 -12.00 -18.76
CA PHE A 53 -35.52 -12.84 -18.61
C PHE A 53 -35.70 -13.76 -19.82
N ASN A 54 -36.43 -14.86 -19.68
CA ASN A 54 -36.84 -15.66 -20.83
C ASN A 54 -38.05 -15.04 -21.57
N LYS A 55 -38.84 -14.21 -20.88
CA LYS A 55 -40.04 -13.53 -21.40
C LYS A 55 -39.91 -12.00 -21.37
N PRO A 56 -40.66 -11.28 -22.24
CA PRO A 56 -40.62 -9.83 -22.28
C PRO A 56 -41.26 -9.19 -21.04
N VAL A 57 -40.70 -8.07 -20.60
CA VAL A 57 -41.08 -7.25 -19.45
C VAL A 57 -41.11 -5.77 -19.84
N GLY A 58 -41.76 -4.92 -19.06
CA GLY A 58 -41.68 -3.46 -19.23
C GLY A 58 -42.77 -2.80 -20.09
N ASN A 59 -43.85 -3.51 -20.44
CA ASN A 59 -45.07 -2.84 -20.89
C ASN A 59 -45.77 -2.11 -19.72
N ASP A 60 -46.76 -1.27 -20.00
CA ASP A 60 -47.39 -0.42 -18.96
C ASP A 60 -48.02 -1.24 -17.83
N ARG A 61 -48.62 -2.40 -18.16
CA ARG A 61 -49.21 -3.32 -17.20
C ARG A 61 -48.16 -3.92 -16.25
N SER A 62 -47.07 -4.46 -16.79
CA SER A 62 -46.00 -5.07 -15.98
C SER A 62 -45.22 -4.00 -15.22
N LYS A 63 -44.97 -2.83 -15.81
CA LYS A 63 -44.39 -1.66 -15.11
C LYS A 63 -45.22 -1.28 -13.89
N ALA A 64 -46.54 -1.22 -14.02
CA ALA A 64 -47.44 -0.91 -12.91
C ALA A 64 -47.42 -2.00 -11.83
N ALA A 65 -47.43 -3.28 -12.23
CA ALA A 65 -47.41 -4.40 -11.30
C ALA A 65 -46.08 -4.57 -10.56
N ASN A 66 -44.96 -4.16 -11.17
CA ASN A 66 -43.62 -4.47 -10.69
C ASN A 66 -42.96 -3.33 -9.88
N LYS A 67 -43.65 -2.21 -9.65
CA LYS A 67 -43.06 -1.01 -9.01
C LYS A 67 -42.33 -1.32 -7.70
N ASP A 68 -42.90 -2.21 -6.90
CA ASP A 68 -42.39 -2.59 -5.57
C ASP A 68 -41.89 -4.04 -5.52
N ALA A 69 -41.78 -4.69 -6.68
CA ALA A 69 -41.37 -6.10 -6.78
C ALA A 69 -39.84 -6.29 -6.73
N PHE A 70 -39.09 -5.25 -6.41
CA PHE A 70 -37.63 -5.29 -6.33
C PHE A 70 -37.11 -4.34 -5.25
N ARG A 71 -36.02 -4.72 -4.59
CA ARG A 71 -35.31 -3.86 -3.64
C ARG A 71 -33.84 -4.23 -3.54
N ILE A 72 -33.00 -3.25 -3.20
CA ILE A 72 -31.59 -3.47 -2.87
C ILE A 72 -31.36 -3.12 -1.41
N THR A 73 -30.80 -4.05 -0.66
CA THR A 73 -30.43 -3.87 0.74
C THR A 73 -28.95 -4.15 0.96
N ASN A 74 -28.35 -3.58 2.01
CA ASN A 74 -27.03 -3.99 2.48
C ASN A 74 -27.13 -5.14 3.51
N GLU A 75 -25.98 -5.54 4.08
CA GLU A 75 -25.90 -6.55 5.16
C GLU A 75 -26.69 -6.17 6.41
N SER A 76 -26.80 -4.87 6.73
CA SER A 76 -27.57 -4.40 7.89
C SER A 76 -29.08 -4.38 7.66
N GLY A 77 -29.55 -4.80 6.49
CA GLY A 77 -30.97 -4.72 6.10
C GLY A 77 -31.44 -3.30 5.74
N LYS A 78 -30.53 -2.32 5.63
CA LYS A 78 -30.86 -0.97 5.16
C LYS A 78 -31.24 -1.04 3.69
N GLU A 79 -32.46 -0.59 3.38
CA GLU A 79 -32.97 -0.48 2.03
C GLU A 79 -32.52 0.82 1.36
N PHE A 80 -32.21 0.73 0.08
CA PHE A 80 -31.80 1.86 -0.75
C PHE A 80 -32.92 2.22 -1.74
N PRO A 81 -33.19 3.51 -1.97
CA PRO A 81 -34.06 3.96 -3.06
C PRO A 81 -33.64 3.29 -4.36
N THR A 82 -34.51 2.44 -4.91
CA THR A 82 -34.21 1.64 -6.10
C THR A 82 -35.21 1.96 -7.19
N ARG A 83 -34.77 1.96 -8.45
CA ARG A 83 -35.63 2.10 -9.62
C ARG A 83 -35.27 1.05 -10.67
N ILE A 84 -36.25 0.65 -11.46
CA ILE A 84 -36.06 -0.27 -12.58
C ILE A 84 -36.14 0.50 -13.90
N ILE A 85 -35.20 0.22 -14.81
CA ILE A 85 -35.18 0.75 -16.17
C ILE A 85 -35.36 -0.43 -17.12
N TYR A 86 -36.41 -0.37 -17.93
CA TYR A 86 -36.67 -1.34 -18.99
C TYR A 86 -36.04 -0.87 -20.30
N SER A 87 -35.44 -1.78 -21.06
CA SER A 87 -34.86 -1.44 -22.36
C SER A 87 -35.93 -1.36 -23.45
N SER A 88 -35.90 -0.27 -24.23
CA SER A 88 -36.73 -0.14 -25.43
C SER A 88 -36.26 -1.03 -26.58
N LYS A 89 -34.98 -1.44 -26.59
CA LYS A 89 -34.38 -2.27 -27.65
C LYS A 89 -34.43 -3.76 -27.33
N ASN A 90 -34.43 -4.14 -26.05
CA ASN A 90 -34.50 -5.52 -25.61
C ASN A 90 -35.55 -5.68 -24.52
N SER A 91 -36.74 -6.14 -24.91
CA SER A 91 -37.87 -6.33 -24.00
C SER A 91 -37.64 -7.41 -22.96
N LYS A 92 -36.63 -8.28 -23.10
CA LYS A 92 -36.28 -9.33 -22.12
C LYS A 92 -35.19 -8.88 -21.15
N TYR A 93 -34.92 -7.59 -21.07
CA TYR A 93 -33.85 -7.01 -20.26
C TYR A 93 -34.38 -5.85 -19.43
N ALA A 94 -33.99 -5.84 -18.15
CA ALA A 94 -34.19 -4.71 -17.25
C ALA A 94 -32.94 -4.43 -16.43
N LEU A 95 -32.79 -3.19 -16.01
CA LEU A 95 -31.70 -2.72 -15.17
C LEU A 95 -32.28 -2.20 -13.85
N ILE A 96 -31.97 -2.85 -12.76
CA ILE A 96 -32.34 -2.41 -11.41
C ILE A 96 -31.19 -1.57 -10.87
N ILE A 97 -31.44 -0.31 -10.53
CA ILE A 97 -30.39 0.62 -10.10
C ILE A 97 -30.79 1.33 -8.81
N ILE A 98 -29.80 1.64 -7.99
CA ILE A 98 -29.98 2.55 -6.87
C ILE A 98 -30.10 3.97 -7.41
N ASP A 99 -31.13 4.68 -6.94
CA ASP A 99 -31.36 6.09 -7.25
C ASP A 99 -30.47 6.96 -6.35
N THR A 100 -29.25 7.20 -6.83
CA THR A 100 -28.22 7.98 -6.12
C THR A 100 -28.67 9.41 -5.82
N THR A 101 -29.59 9.97 -6.61
CA THR A 101 -30.12 11.32 -6.39
C THR A 101 -30.94 11.41 -5.11
N LYS A 102 -31.75 10.38 -4.83
CA LYS A 102 -32.54 10.26 -3.61
C LYS A 102 -31.68 9.92 -2.40
N VAL A 103 -30.67 9.07 -2.61
CA VAL A 103 -29.71 8.65 -1.57
C VAL A 103 -28.91 9.85 -1.01
N ALA A 104 -28.52 10.80 -1.87
CA ALA A 104 -27.83 12.01 -1.44
C ALA A 104 -28.70 12.92 -0.56
N GLN A 105 -30.00 12.96 -0.82
CA GLN A 105 -30.98 13.77 -0.07
C GLN A 105 -31.31 13.17 1.30
N THR A 106 -31.16 11.85 1.49
CA THR A 106 -31.49 11.16 2.76
C THR A 106 -30.36 11.22 3.81
N GLY A 107 -29.29 11.98 3.56
CA GLY A 107 -28.15 12.15 4.49
C GLY A 107 -27.16 10.98 4.47
N LYS A 108 -25.87 11.29 4.26
CA LYS A 108 -24.68 10.40 4.31
C LYS A 108 -24.92 8.94 3.88
N GLY A 109 -25.68 8.72 2.82
CA GLY A 109 -26.08 7.39 2.35
C GLY A 109 -25.23 6.83 1.22
N ALA A 110 -23.98 7.27 1.03
CA ALA A 110 -23.16 6.78 -0.08
C ALA A 110 -23.06 5.24 -0.06
N ILE A 111 -23.16 4.64 -1.24
CA ILE A 111 -22.85 3.22 -1.44
C ILE A 111 -21.43 2.99 -0.93
N GLN A 112 -21.30 2.11 0.05
CA GLN A 112 -20.05 1.83 0.74
C GLN A 112 -19.18 0.84 -0.03
N ASP A 113 -17.87 1.04 0.05
CA ASP A 113 -16.86 0.06 -0.38
C ASP A 113 -16.86 -1.16 0.55
N ASN A 114 -16.33 -2.29 0.06
CA ASN A 114 -16.18 -3.53 0.82
C ASN A 114 -17.47 -3.99 1.54
N THR A 115 -18.64 -3.75 0.94
CA THR A 115 -19.94 -4.01 1.56
C THR A 115 -20.73 -4.96 0.68
N LYS A 116 -21.38 -5.97 1.28
CA LYS A 116 -22.28 -6.85 0.55
C LYS A 116 -23.66 -6.22 0.41
N TYR A 117 -24.18 -6.29 -0.79
CA TYR A 117 -25.53 -5.88 -1.13
C TYR A 117 -26.31 -7.09 -1.64
N THR A 118 -27.62 -7.04 -1.46
CA THR A 118 -28.55 -8.05 -1.94
C THR A 118 -29.65 -7.37 -2.73
N CYS A 119 -29.72 -7.67 -4.03
CA CYS A 119 -30.88 -7.34 -4.84
C CYS A 119 -31.91 -8.47 -4.69
N THR A 120 -33.08 -8.15 -4.18
CA THR A 120 -34.21 -9.08 -4.07
C THR A 120 -35.21 -8.74 -5.17
N ILE A 121 -35.59 -9.73 -5.97
CA ILE A 121 -36.66 -9.65 -6.95
C ILE A 121 -37.76 -10.60 -6.45
N SER A 122 -38.97 -10.08 -6.24
CA SER A 122 -40.08 -10.85 -5.71
C SER A 122 -40.56 -11.91 -6.71
N GLY A 123 -41.03 -13.04 -6.20
CA GLY A 123 -41.77 -14.03 -6.98
C GLY A 123 -43.04 -13.47 -7.63
N ASP A 124 -43.59 -12.37 -7.11
CA ASP A 124 -44.73 -11.69 -7.71
C ASP A 124 -44.39 -10.82 -8.91
N PHE A 125 -43.10 -10.68 -9.25
CA PHE A 125 -42.65 -9.94 -10.44
C PHE A 125 -43.30 -10.55 -11.70
N ARG A 126 -43.90 -9.69 -12.53
CA ARG A 126 -44.71 -10.08 -13.68
C ARG A 126 -44.05 -9.80 -15.01
N ALA A 127 -44.18 -10.74 -15.94
CA ALA A 127 -43.93 -10.54 -17.36
C ALA A 127 -45.05 -9.74 -18.04
N ASN A 128 -44.83 -9.35 -19.30
CA ASN A 128 -45.80 -8.58 -20.08
C ASN A 128 -47.12 -9.33 -20.33
N ASP A 129 -47.07 -10.66 -20.39
CA ASP A 129 -48.23 -11.56 -20.49
C ASP A 129 -48.98 -11.73 -19.15
N GLY A 130 -48.41 -11.20 -18.06
CA GLY A 130 -48.98 -11.24 -16.72
C GLY A 130 -48.53 -12.44 -15.87
N GLU A 131 -47.70 -13.34 -16.42
CA GLU A 131 -47.14 -14.47 -15.67
C GLU A 131 -46.18 -13.99 -14.58
N LYS A 132 -46.24 -14.65 -13.41
CA LYS A 132 -45.39 -14.35 -12.25
C LYS A 132 -44.10 -15.16 -12.26
N LEU A 133 -43.04 -14.61 -11.69
CA LEU A 133 -41.75 -15.29 -11.51
C LEU A 133 -41.87 -16.52 -10.59
N GLY A 134 -42.86 -16.50 -9.67
CA GLY A 134 -43.25 -17.62 -8.81
C GLY A 134 -42.37 -17.81 -7.57
N LYS A 135 -41.11 -17.35 -7.58
CA LYS A 135 -40.19 -17.44 -6.44
C LYS A 135 -39.32 -16.20 -6.28
N ASP A 136 -39.10 -15.81 -5.03
CA ASP A 136 -38.17 -14.73 -4.69
C ASP A 136 -36.75 -15.11 -5.12
N THR A 137 -36.10 -14.22 -5.87
CA THR A 137 -34.72 -14.37 -6.32
C THR A 137 -33.84 -13.36 -5.61
N LYS A 138 -32.80 -13.84 -4.94
CA LYS A 138 -31.82 -13.00 -4.23
C LYS A 138 -30.48 -13.06 -4.96
N ILE A 139 -29.98 -11.90 -5.37
CA ILE A 139 -28.67 -11.73 -5.99
C ILE A 139 -27.79 -10.98 -5.00
N THR A 140 -26.79 -11.67 -4.46
CA THR A 140 -25.81 -11.08 -3.55
C THR A 140 -24.55 -10.68 -4.31
N PHE A 141 -23.97 -9.53 -3.99
CA PHE A 141 -22.71 -9.07 -4.57
C PHE A 141 -21.98 -8.15 -3.60
N LYS A 142 -20.65 -8.15 -3.64
CA LYS A 142 -19.79 -7.38 -2.74
C LYS A 142 -19.05 -6.29 -3.49
N THR A 143 -19.11 -5.06 -2.98
CA THR A 143 -18.36 -3.94 -3.56
C THR A 143 -16.86 -4.07 -3.32
N MET A 144 -16.08 -3.54 -4.26
CA MET A 144 -14.62 -3.54 -4.19
C MET A 144 -14.12 -2.77 -2.97
N ASN A 145 -13.04 -3.25 -2.36
CA ASN A 145 -12.37 -2.56 -1.26
C ASN A 145 -11.36 -1.53 -1.80
N GLN A 146 -11.83 -0.36 -2.22
CA GLN A 146 -10.97 0.68 -2.80
C GLN A 146 -9.78 1.04 -1.89
N LYS A 147 -9.95 1.04 -0.56
CA LYS A 147 -8.86 1.39 0.37
C LYS A 147 -7.65 0.45 0.24
N VAL A 148 -7.89 -0.85 0.12
CA VAL A 148 -6.80 -1.84 -0.03
C VAL A 148 -6.10 -1.67 -1.38
N TYR A 149 -6.86 -1.46 -2.45
CA TYR A 149 -6.28 -1.21 -3.77
C TYR A 149 -5.47 0.09 -3.79
N THR A 150 -6.00 1.19 -3.26
CA THR A 150 -5.30 2.47 -3.18
C THR A 150 -4.02 2.36 -2.35
N ILE A 151 -4.05 1.71 -1.18
CA ILE A 151 -2.84 1.50 -0.37
C ILE A 151 -1.79 0.71 -1.16
N GLY A 152 -2.19 -0.37 -1.85
CA GLY A 152 -1.27 -1.17 -2.66
C GLY A 152 -0.58 -0.34 -3.75
N TYR A 153 -1.34 0.44 -4.52
CA TYR A 153 -0.78 1.33 -5.54
C TYR A 153 0.09 2.43 -4.94
N THR A 154 -0.32 3.03 -3.83
CA THR A 154 0.47 4.05 -3.13
C THR A 154 1.79 3.48 -2.62
N VAL A 155 1.80 2.29 -2.02
CA VAL A 155 3.03 1.62 -1.56
C VAL A 155 3.95 1.30 -2.74
N MET A 156 3.43 0.75 -3.84
CA MET A 156 4.21 0.48 -5.05
C MET A 156 4.81 1.76 -5.63
N MET A 157 4.03 2.84 -5.67
CA MET A 157 4.49 4.16 -6.10
C MET A 157 5.58 4.70 -5.18
N PHE A 158 5.43 4.59 -3.85
CA PHE A 158 6.45 4.98 -2.89
C PHE A 158 7.73 4.13 -3.01
N LEU A 159 7.63 2.84 -3.35
CA LEU A 159 8.79 1.99 -3.60
C LEU A 159 9.53 2.40 -4.88
N MET A 160 8.81 2.68 -5.97
CA MET A 160 9.41 3.19 -7.21
C MET A 160 10.02 4.59 -7.04
N PHE A 161 9.26 5.54 -6.49
CA PHE A 161 9.73 6.91 -6.27
C PHE A 161 10.80 6.98 -5.20
N GLY A 162 10.68 6.20 -4.13
CA GLY A 162 11.68 6.06 -3.08
C GLY A 162 12.96 5.40 -3.60
N GLY A 163 12.83 4.35 -4.40
CA GLY A 163 13.96 3.72 -5.09
C GLY A 163 14.68 4.67 -6.05
N MET A 164 13.91 5.41 -6.86
CA MET A 164 14.46 6.45 -7.73
C MET A 164 15.07 7.61 -6.95
N MET A 165 14.49 8.05 -5.84
CA MET A 165 15.07 9.11 -4.98
C MET A 165 16.37 8.65 -4.30
N VAL A 166 16.44 7.42 -3.80
CA VAL A 166 17.68 6.88 -3.20
C VAL A 166 18.75 6.68 -4.27
N PHE A 167 18.37 6.16 -5.44
CA PHE A 167 19.29 5.96 -6.56
C PHE A 167 19.71 7.29 -7.22
N SER A 168 18.80 8.27 -7.31
CA SER A 168 19.07 9.61 -7.81
C SER A 168 19.91 10.41 -6.83
N THR A 169 19.65 10.38 -5.52
CA THR A 169 20.50 11.07 -4.54
C THR A 169 21.89 10.43 -4.42
N THR A 170 22.04 9.12 -4.62
CA THR A 170 23.37 8.49 -4.69
C THR A 170 24.06 8.78 -6.02
N GLN A 171 23.36 8.86 -7.15
CA GLN A 171 23.93 9.30 -8.43
C GLN A 171 24.24 10.79 -8.48
N MET A 172 23.41 11.64 -7.86
CA MET A 172 23.67 13.08 -7.71
C MET A 172 24.80 13.31 -6.72
N LYS A 173 24.91 12.54 -5.64
CA LYS A 173 26.10 12.59 -4.77
C LYS A 173 27.36 12.10 -5.48
N LYS A 174 27.28 11.06 -6.30
CA LYS A 174 28.42 10.62 -7.14
C LYS A 174 28.77 11.65 -8.20
N LYS A 175 27.78 12.27 -8.87
CA LYS A 175 28.01 13.36 -9.83
C LYS A 175 28.43 14.68 -9.16
N ASP A 176 28.01 14.95 -7.93
CA ASP A 176 28.44 16.09 -7.13
C ASP A 176 29.80 15.85 -6.48
N GLU A 177 30.17 14.60 -6.18
CA GLU A 177 31.53 14.20 -5.75
C GLU A 177 32.49 14.21 -6.94
N GLU A 178 32.08 13.71 -8.11
CA GLU A 178 32.83 13.84 -9.37
C GLU A 178 32.98 15.32 -9.79
N LYS A 179 31.92 16.14 -9.66
CA LYS A 179 32.00 17.59 -9.89
C LYS A 179 32.79 18.32 -8.81
N LYS A 180 32.75 17.90 -7.54
CA LYS A 180 33.56 18.49 -6.46
C LYS A 180 35.03 18.11 -6.57
N ASP A 181 35.34 16.90 -7.03
CA ASP A 181 36.72 16.48 -7.30
C ASP A 181 37.27 17.19 -8.56
N GLU A 182 36.43 17.52 -9.55
CA GLU A 182 36.80 18.42 -10.67
C GLU A 182 36.86 19.91 -10.25
N GLU A 183 35.95 20.42 -9.40
CA GLU A 183 35.99 21.80 -8.87
C GLU A 183 37.12 22.02 -7.85
N LEU A 184 37.52 21.01 -7.07
CA LEU A 184 38.64 21.08 -6.14
C LEU A 184 39.99 21.22 -6.86
N ILE A 185 40.08 20.80 -8.13
CA ILE A 185 41.27 21.00 -8.97
C ILE A 185 41.26 22.41 -9.59
N HIS A 186 40.11 23.08 -9.72
CA HIS A 186 40.00 24.36 -10.43
C HIS A 186 39.55 25.60 -9.63
N GLU A 187 39.07 25.49 -8.39
CA GLU A 187 38.64 26.70 -7.68
C GLU A 187 38.98 26.68 -6.18
N LYS A 188 40.24 27.04 -5.88
CA LYS A 188 40.57 27.83 -4.69
C LYS A 188 41.86 28.62 -4.91
N THR A 189 41.98 29.30 -6.04
CA THR A 189 43.02 30.31 -6.20
C THR A 189 42.47 31.63 -5.68
N PHE A 190 42.73 31.91 -4.40
CA PHE A 190 42.46 33.20 -3.76
C PHE A 190 43.08 34.32 -4.60
N ASN A 191 42.26 35.23 -5.14
CA ASN A 191 42.73 36.35 -5.95
C ASN A 191 42.60 37.67 -5.14
N PRO A 192 43.68 38.13 -4.49
CA PRO A 192 43.65 39.19 -3.46
C PRO A 192 43.11 40.53 -3.98
N TYR A 193 43.34 40.82 -5.26
CA TYR A 193 43.00 42.10 -5.87
C TYR A 193 41.49 42.27 -6.12
N LYS A 194 40.76 41.17 -6.36
CA LYS A 194 39.30 41.22 -6.54
C LYS A 194 38.57 41.44 -5.22
N GLU A 195 39.08 40.86 -4.14
CA GLU A 195 38.48 41.02 -2.80
C GLU A 195 38.76 42.41 -2.21
N ALA A 196 39.96 42.95 -2.41
CA ALA A 196 40.31 44.34 -2.06
C ALA A 196 39.37 45.36 -2.74
N LYS A 197 39.07 45.18 -4.02
CA LYS A 197 38.18 46.08 -4.77
C LYS A 197 36.71 46.00 -4.33
N LYS A 198 36.25 44.82 -3.90
CA LYS A 198 34.87 44.62 -3.40
C LYS A 198 34.68 45.09 -1.96
N THR A 199 35.71 44.97 -1.14
CA THR A 199 35.64 45.30 0.30
C THR A 199 36.17 46.70 0.62
N GLY A 200 36.82 47.37 -0.34
CA GLY A 200 37.40 48.71 -0.17
C GLY A 200 38.66 48.75 0.70
N LYS A 201 39.21 47.58 1.07
CA LYS A 201 40.42 47.44 1.91
C LYS A 201 41.67 47.25 1.04
N SER A 202 42.86 47.49 1.59
CA SER A 202 44.11 47.25 0.86
C SER A 202 44.39 45.76 0.69
N VAL A 203 45.09 45.41 -0.40
CA VAL A 203 45.39 44.03 -0.79
C VAL A 203 46.14 43.26 0.30
N GLU A 204 47.03 43.93 1.03
CA GLU A 204 47.77 43.33 2.15
C GLU A 204 46.88 42.98 3.36
N GLN A 205 45.83 43.78 3.60
CA GLN A 205 44.89 43.54 4.69
C GLN A 205 43.99 42.33 4.38
N VAL A 206 43.61 42.19 3.12
CA VAL A 206 42.83 41.05 2.59
C VAL A 206 43.64 39.74 2.68
N LEU A 207 44.94 39.78 2.37
CA LEU A 207 45.85 38.63 2.54
C LEU A 207 45.98 38.21 4.01
N LYS A 208 46.21 39.16 4.93
CA LYS A 208 46.32 38.86 6.37
C LYS A 208 45.02 38.34 6.97
N GLU A 209 43.87 38.87 6.56
CA GLU A 209 42.56 38.40 7.02
C GLU A 209 42.30 36.96 6.53
N HIS A 210 42.63 36.65 5.28
CA HIS A 210 42.51 35.30 4.71
C HIS A 210 43.47 34.30 5.36
N ASP A 211 44.73 34.65 5.57
CA ASP A 211 45.71 33.78 6.24
C ASP A 211 45.32 33.51 7.70
N ALA A 212 44.80 34.52 8.40
CA ALA A 212 44.27 34.35 9.75
C ALA A 212 43.02 33.46 9.79
N GLU A 213 42.18 33.50 8.75
CA GLU A 213 41.01 32.65 8.63
C GLU A 213 41.39 31.19 8.32
N LEU A 214 42.37 30.98 7.44
CA LEU A 214 42.94 29.67 7.16
C LEU A 214 43.61 29.04 8.39
N GLU A 215 44.35 29.82 9.18
CA GLU A 215 44.93 29.33 10.42
C GLU A 215 43.85 28.96 11.46
N LYS A 216 42.79 29.76 11.59
CA LYS A 216 41.67 29.46 12.48
C LYS A 216 40.93 28.20 12.02
N ALA A 217 40.77 28.01 10.72
CA ALA A 217 40.19 26.80 10.13
C ALA A 217 41.06 25.57 10.44
N ARG A 218 42.38 25.63 10.18
CA ARG A 218 43.32 24.54 10.51
C ARG A 218 43.35 24.22 12.00
N LYS A 219 43.34 25.21 12.88
CA LYS A 219 43.29 25.01 14.35
C LYS A 219 41.97 24.37 14.80
N LYS A 220 40.83 24.75 14.21
CA LYS A 220 39.53 24.12 14.48
C LYS A 220 39.49 22.68 13.99
N GLU A 221 40.06 22.40 12.82
CA GLU A 221 40.10 21.07 12.23
C GLU A 221 41.04 20.13 12.99
N ALA A 222 42.23 20.58 13.35
CA ALA A 222 43.16 19.83 14.21
C ALA A 222 42.53 19.50 15.58
N LYS A 223 41.78 20.43 16.18
CA LYS A 223 41.06 20.19 17.45
C LYS A 223 39.91 19.18 17.28
N LYS A 224 39.23 19.17 16.13
CA LYS A 224 38.17 18.22 15.79
C LYS A 224 38.73 16.82 15.56
N ASN A 225 39.88 16.69 14.89
CA ASN A 225 40.57 15.41 14.70
C ASN A 225 41.13 14.86 16.02
N ARG A 226 41.73 15.71 16.86
CA ARG A 226 42.20 15.31 18.20
C ARG A 226 41.07 14.85 19.12
N ARG A 227 39.87 15.45 18.99
CA ARG A 227 38.65 15.03 19.72
C ARG A 227 38.06 13.71 19.22
N ARG A 228 38.34 13.32 17.98
CA ARG A 228 37.84 12.07 17.37
C ARG A 228 38.81 10.91 17.52
N GLY A 229 39.99 11.12 18.12
CA GLY A 229 41.01 10.09 18.27
C GLY A 229 41.57 9.57 16.95
N ILE A 230 41.35 10.30 15.85
CA ILE A 230 41.80 9.93 14.51
C ILE A 230 43.23 10.44 14.38
N SER A 231 44.18 9.51 14.32
CA SER A 231 45.56 9.82 13.97
C SER A 231 45.60 10.29 12.50
N PRO A 232 46.49 11.23 12.11
CA PRO A 232 46.64 11.64 10.71
C PRO A 232 46.86 10.45 9.77
N GLU A 233 47.46 9.38 10.27
CA GLU A 233 47.79 8.13 9.56
C GLU A 233 46.55 7.27 9.23
N ASP A 234 45.47 7.34 10.02
CA ASP A 234 44.23 6.55 9.81
C ASP A 234 43.38 7.04 8.61
N THR A 235 43.77 8.14 7.99
CA THR A 235 42.98 8.78 6.92
C THR A 235 43.27 8.16 5.55
N GLU A 236 44.45 7.56 5.36
CA GLU A 236 44.88 6.98 4.07
C GLU A 236 44.24 5.60 3.80
N ASP A 237 44.00 4.79 4.83
CA ASP A 237 43.53 3.40 4.70
C ASP A 237 42.05 3.25 4.27
N ARG A 238 41.29 4.34 4.19
CA ARG A 238 39.86 4.30 3.82
C ARG A 238 39.60 4.20 2.31
N ARG A 239 40.63 3.97 1.49
CA ARG A 239 40.53 3.88 0.03
C ARG A 239 40.31 2.47 -0.54
N HIS A 240 40.10 1.43 0.29
CA HIS A 240 39.80 0.08 -0.22
C HIS A 240 38.30 -0.26 -0.15
N GLY A 241 37.64 -0.21 -1.31
CA GLY A 241 36.18 -0.20 -1.51
C GLY A 241 35.39 -1.50 -1.33
N ASN A 242 35.83 -2.48 -0.52
CA ASN A 242 35.12 -3.76 -0.36
C ASN A 242 34.81 -4.14 1.11
N ALA A 243 34.58 -3.16 1.99
CA ALA A 243 34.17 -3.42 3.37
C ALA A 243 32.65 -3.22 3.57
N TYR A 244 31.90 -4.31 3.72
CA TYR A 244 30.48 -4.26 4.08
C TYR A 244 30.32 -3.93 5.57
N ARG A 245 29.48 -2.91 5.86
CA ARG A 245 29.23 -2.46 7.22
C ARG A 245 28.34 -3.46 7.96
N VAL A 246 28.89 -4.19 8.93
CA VAL A 246 28.11 -5.09 9.79
C VAL A 246 27.51 -4.35 10.97
N SER A 247 26.26 -4.70 11.33
CA SER A 247 25.49 -4.06 12.41
C SER A 247 26.10 -4.26 13.81
N ARG A 248 26.76 -5.41 14.03
CA ARG A 248 27.48 -5.72 15.27
C ARG A 248 28.60 -6.73 14.98
N PRO A 249 29.69 -6.75 15.76
CA PRO A 249 30.66 -7.84 15.74
C PRO A 249 29.95 -9.16 16.06
N ARG A 250 29.97 -10.14 15.16
CA ARG A 250 29.44 -11.48 15.45
C ARG A 250 30.54 -12.35 16.02
N PRO A 251 30.42 -12.82 17.28
CA PRO A 251 31.39 -13.74 17.86
C PRO A 251 31.33 -15.09 17.15
N ILE A 252 32.49 -15.74 17.00
CA ILE A 252 32.66 -17.01 16.26
C ILE A 252 31.72 -18.13 16.75
N ARG A 253 31.30 -18.09 18.02
CA ARG A 253 30.31 -19.01 18.60
C ARG A 253 28.93 -18.92 17.95
N GLU A 254 28.51 -17.75 17.48
CA GLU A 254 27.21 -17.52 16.84
C GLU A 254 27.14 -18.17 15.44
N ALA A 255 28.30 -18.47 14.84
CA ALA A 255 28.44 -19.18 13.56
C ALA A 255 28.61 -20.71 13.72
N GLY A 256 28.37 -21.25 14.92
CA GLY A 256 28.37 -22.71 15.17
C GLY A 256 29.75 -23.35 15.27
N SER A 257 30.84 -22.58 15.23
CA SER A 257 32.19 -23.14 15.36
C SER A 257 32.57 -23.32 16.83
N THR A 258 33.02 -24.52 17.19
CA THR A 258 33.46 -24.90 18.54
C THR A 258 34.96 -24.71 18.76
N PHE A 259 35.65 -24.05 17.82
CA PHE A 259 37.10 -23.93 17.84
C PHE A 259 37.57 -23.00 18.98
N ARG A 260 38.01 -23.59 20.09
CA ARG A 260 38.64 -22.87 21.21
C ARG A 260 40.10 -22.63 20.85
N THR A 261 40.42 -21.47 20.27
CA THR A 261 41.82 -21.05 20.16
C THR A 261 42.34 -20.69 21.55
N GLY A 262 43.47 -21.29 21.96
CA GLY A 262 44.14 -21.01 23.25
C GLY A 262 44.67 -19.58 23.40
N ARG A 263 44.38 -18.68 22.44
CA ARG A 263 44.80 -17.27 22.46
C ARG A 263 44.23 -16.50 23.64
N LYS A 264 43.04 -16.87 24.15
CA LYS A 264 42.47 -16.22 25.34
C LYS A 264 43.35 -16.48 26.58
N ALA A 265 43.80 -17.72 26.76
CA ALA A 265 44.72 -18.07 27.84
C ALA A 265 46.10 -17.39 27.66
N GLN A 266 46.59 -17.27 26.42
CA GLN A 266 47.84 -16.55 26.13
C GLN A 266 47.73 -15.05 26.41
N TYR A 267 46.58 -14.43 26.12
CA TYR A 267 46.36 -13.01 26.37
C TYR A 267 46.19 -12.71 27.86
N GLU A 268 45.47 -13.57 28.59
CA GLU A 268 45.34 -13.49 30.05
C GLU A 268 46.70 -13.71 30.74
N ALA A 269 47.54 -14.64 30.25
CA ALA A 269 48.90 -14.84 30.75
C ALA A 269 49.81 -13.62 30.51
N LYS A 270 49.77 -13.03 29.31
CA LYS A 270 50.54 -11.81 29.01
C LYS A 270 50.07 -10.61 29.84
N ALA A 271 48.77 -10.45 30.02
CA ALA A 271 48.21 -9.38 30.85
C ALA A 271 48.59 -9.56 32.34
N ALA A 272 48.63 -10.79 32.83
CA ALA A 272 49.11 -11.09 34.18
C ALA A 272 50.61 -10.82 34.35
N GLU A 273 51.44 -11.16 33.36
CA GLU A 273 52.88 -10.88 33.37
C GLU A 273 53.15 -9.36 33.33
N GLU A 274 52.42 -8.60 32.51
CA GLU A 274 52.55 -7.16 32.40
C GLU A 274 52.06 -6.44 33.67
N ALA A 275 50.99 -6.94 34.30
CA ALA A 275 50.54 -6.46 35.59
C ALA A 275 51.55 -6.76 36.72
N ALA A 276 52.18 -7.94 36.70
CA ALA A 276 53.23 -8.31 37.64
C ALA A 276 54.47 -7.42 37.47
N LYS A 277 54.94 -7.20 36.23
CA LYS A 277 56.03 -6.25 35.93
C LYS A 277 55.70 -4.83 36.35
N ARG A 278 54.45 -4.38 36.14
CA ARG A 278 54.00 -3.05 36.56
C ARG A 278 53.88 -2.93 38.09
N ALA A 279 53.58 -4.00 38.80
CA ALA A 279 53.59 -4.05 40.25
C ALA A 279 55.02 -4.06 40.81
N GLU A 280 55.93 -4.80 40.18
CA GLU A 280 57.36 -4.82 40.51
C GLU A 280 58.04 -3.47 40.27
N LEU A 281 57.71 -2.78 39.16
CA LEU A 281 58.13 -1.40 38.89
C LEU A 281 57.55 -0.37 39.86
N LYS A 282 56.43 -0.68 40.53
CA LYS A 282 55.86 0.17 41.59
C LYS A 282 56.45 -0.15 42.97
N ALA A 283 56.86 -1.39 43.21
CA ALA A 283 57.47 -1.85 44.45
C ALA A 283 58.95 -1.48 44.52
N THR A 284 59.67 -1.56 43.40
CA THR A 284 60.98 -0.95 43.24
C THR A 284 60.76 0.57 43.17
N ASN A 285 61.19 1.27 44.21
CA ASN A 285 60.90 2.69 44.47
C ASN A 285 61.63 3.64 43.49
N TYR A 286 61.71 3.31 42.20
CA TYR A 286 62.43 4.04 41.15
C TYR A 286 61.72 5.31 40.66
N GLY A 287 60.94 5.95 41.55
CA GLY A 287 60.13 7.13 41.24
C GLY A 287 59.97 8.13 42.38
N LYS A 288 60.68 7.99 43.50
CA LYS A 288 60.69 9.01 44.57
C LYS A 288 62.02 9.74 44.59
N ASN A 289 62.18 10.72 43.70
CA ASN A 289 63.18 11.77 43.92
C ASN A 289 62.57 12.87 44.83
N PRO A 290 63.31 13.37 45.84
CA PRO A 290 62.76 14.18 46.92
C PRO A 290 62.44 15.61 46.47
N LYS A 291 61.29 16.13 46.90
CA LYS A 291 60.87 17.51 46.63
C LYS A 291 61.83 18.50 47.30
N ALA A 292 62.56 19.28 46.49
CA ALA A 292 63.37 20.40 46.95
C ALA A 292 62.46 21.49 47.55
N LYS A 293 62.76 21.86 48.82
CA LYS A 293 62.22 23.06 49.50
C LYS A 293 62.69 24.32 48.76
N LYS A 294 61.78 25.23 48.44
CA LYS A 294 62.15 26.61 48.10
C LYS A 294 62.14 27.46 49.37
N LYS A 295 63.27 28.12 49.62
CA LYS A 295 63.41 29.29 50.50
C LYS A 295 62.71 30.48 49.87
#